data_AF-A0A2D6FGX6-F1
#
_entry.id   AF-A0A2D6FGX6-F1
#
_cell.length_a   1.000
_cell.length_b   1.000
_cell.length_c   1.000
_cell.angle_alpha   90.00
_cell.angle_beta   90.00
_cell.angle_gamma   90.00
#
_symmetry.space_group_name_H-M   'P 1'
#
loop_
_entity.id
_entity.type
_entity.pdbx_description
1 polymer ?
#
loop_
_entity_poly.entity_id
_entity_poly.type
_entity_poly.pdbx_seq_one_letter_code
_entity_poly.pdbx_strand_id
1 'polypeptide(L)'
;MNSEELTHFVDEVVRSHELATGLKPLTSHQEIISYGQNQGFAFSEAQWTDFYERDFSALSVPMQQKVLSADRKHWSWAFRQLTAWRAMLMEGAELHSQ
;
A
#
# COMPACT_ATOMS: atom_id res chain seq x y z
N MET A 1 -10.79 -18.76 3.69
CA MET A 1 -11.10 -17.45 3.06
C MET A 1 -9.79 -16.90 2.55
N ASN A 2 -9.69 -16.72 1.24
CA ASN A 2 -8.45 -16.75 0.47
C ASN A 2 -7.60 -15.49 0.66
N SER A 3 -6.49 -15.60 1.41
CA SER A 3 -5.44 -14.56 1.44
C SER A 3 -4.65 -14.49 0.12
N GLU A 4 -4.89 -15.45 -0.78
CA GLU A 4 -4.31 -15.51 -2.13
C GLU A 4 -4.70 -14.30 -2.98
N GLU A 5 -5.96 -13.84 -2.91
CA GLU A 5 -6.42 -12.68 -3.69
C GLU A 5 -5.79 -11.36 -3.22
N LEU A 6 -5.59 -11.20 -1.90
CA LEU A 6 -4.88 -10.05 -1.37
C LEU A 6 -3.41 -10.07 -1.80
N THR A 7 -2.76 -11.22 -1.73
CA THR A 7 -1.37 -11.36 -2.17
C THR A 7 -1.25 -11.09 -3.67
N HIS A 8 -2.18 -11.63 -4.45
CA HIS A 8 -2.28 -11.38 -5.89
C HIS A 8 -2.48 -9.90 -6.20
N PHE A 9 -3.37 -9.20 -5.50
CA PHE A 9 -3.54 -7.76 -5.63
C PHE A 9 -2.24 -6.99 -5.34
N VAL A 10 -1.56 -7.32 -4.25
CA VAL A 10 -0.31 -6.66 -3.85
C VAL A 10 0.77 -6.85 -4.93
N ASP A 11 0.91 -8.06 -5.47
CA ASP A 11 1.85 -8.38 -6.54
C ASP A 11 1.48 -7.72 -7.87
N GLU A 12 0.19 -7.69 -8.21
CA GLU A 12 -0.30 -7.14 -9.46
C GLU A 12 -0.17 -5.62 -9.50
N VAL A 13 -0.30 -4.95 -8.35
CA VAL A 13 0.04 -3.52 -8.21
C VAL A 13 1.49 -3.23 -8.57
N VAL A 14 2.42 -4.15 -8.27
CA VAL A 14 3.84 -4.00 -8.64
C VAL A 14 4.06 -4.23 -10.13
N ARG A 15 3.28 -5.12 -10.75
CA ARG A 15 3.42 -5.50 -12.17
C ARG A 15 2.68 -4.58 -13.13
N SER A 16 1.51 -4.07 -12.71
CA SER A 16 0.60 -3.28 -13.54
C SER A 16 0.71 -1.79 -13.23
N HIS A 17 1.21 -1.03 -14.21
CA HIS A 17 1.29 0.42 -14.10
C HIS A 17 -0.08 1.10 -13.96
N GLU A 18 -1.13 0.49 -14.52
CA GLU A 18 -2.50 0.98 -14.40
C GLU A 18 -2.97 0.89 -12.94
N LEU A 19 -2.76 -0.27 -12.30
CA LEU A 19 -3.09 -0.46 -10.89
C LEU A 19 -2.30 0.47 -9.98
N ALA A 20 -0.99 0.56 -10.20
CA ALA A 20 -0.13 1.50 -9.49
C ALA A 20 -0.62 2.94 -9.65
N THR A 21 -0.99 3.36 -10.85
CA THR A 21 -1.48 4.72 -11.09
C THR A 21 -2.82 4.99 -10.38
N GLY A 22 -3.70 3.98 -10.31
CA GLY A 22 -4.96 4.06 -9.57
C GLY A 22 -4.80 4.20 -8.04
N LEU A 23 -3.65 3.82 -7.47
CA LEU A 23 -3.34 4.01 -6.04
C LEU A 23 -2.93 5.43 -5.66
N LYS A 24 -2.37 6.21 -6.60
CA LYS A 24 -1.86 7.56 -6.35
C LYS A 24 -2.86 8.52 -5.66
N PRO A 25 -4.14 8.60 -6.06
CA PRO A 25 -5.09 9.50 -5.44
C PRO A 25 -5.65 8.99 -4.10
N LEU A 26 -5.36 7.76 -3.70
CA LEU A 26 -5.95 7.14 -2.51
C LEU A 26 -5.25 7.65 -1.25
N THR A 27 -6.04 8.00 -0.24
CA THR A 27 -5.58 8.69 0.99
C THR A 27 -5.93 7.93 2.28
N SER A 28 -6.58 6.78 2.15
CA SER A 28 -6.98 5.92 3.26
C SER A 28 -6.88 4.43 2.90
N HIS A 29 -6.72 3.58 3.92
CA HIS A 29 -6.73 2.12 3.72
C HIS A 29 -8.07 1.65 3.15
N GLN A 30 -9.18 2.27 3.54
CA GLN A 30 -10.49 1.92 3.01
C GLN A 30 -10.60 2.18 1.51
N GLU A 31 -10.04 3.29 1.03
CA GLU A 31 -9.97 3.56 -0.41
C GLU A 31 -9.12 2.52 -1.15
N ILE A 32 -8.00 2.07 -0.57
CA ILE A 32 -7.17 0.99 -1.13
C ILE A 32 -7.96 -0.33 -1.22
N ILE A 33 -8.69 -0.68 -0.15
CA ILE A 33 -9.51 -1.89 -0.10
C ILE A 33 -10.61 -1.83 -1.16
N SER A 34 -11.40 -0.74 -1.18
CA SER A 34 -12.46 -0.55 -2.18
C SER A 34 -11.92 -0.52 -3.60
N TYR A 35 -10.74 0.06 -3.81
CA TYR A 35 -10.07 0.04 -5.11
C TYR A 35 -9.76 -1.39 -5.56
N GLY A 36 -9.07 -2.19 -4.73
CA GLY A 36 -8.78 -3.59 -5.06
C GLY A 36 -10.03 -4.42 -5.34
N GLN A 37 -11.08 -4.24 -4.53
CA GLN A 37 -12.37 -4.90 -4.74
C GLN A 37 -13.03 -4.51 -6.08
N ASN A 38 -12.97 -3.23 -6.45
CA ASN A 38 -13.49 -2.74 -7.73
C ASN A 38 -12.69 -3.24 -8.94
N GLN A 39 -11.41 -3.58 -8.75
CA GLN A 39 -10.57 -4.20 -9.78
C GLN A 39 -10.78 -5.72 -9.90
N GLY A 40 -11.66 -6.30 -9.07
CA GLY A 40 -12.02 -7.72 -9.11
C GLY A 40 -11.28 -8.60 -8.10
N PHE A 41 -10.44 -8.04 -7.23
CA PHE A 41 -9.73 -8.80 -6.20
C PHE A 41 -10.64 -9.01 -4.97
N ALA A 42 -10.92 -10.27 -4.64
CA ALA A 42 -11.87 -10.62 -3.59
C ALA A 42 -11.17 -10.80 -2.22
N PHE A 43 -10.87 -9.70 -1.54
CA PHE A 43 -10.39 -9.70 -0.16
C PHE A 43 -11.22 -8.78 0.75
N SER A 44 -11.24 -9.09 2.05
CA SER A 44 -11.94 -8.29 3.08
C SER A 44 -11.02 -7.27 3.76
N GLU A 45 -11.63 -6.29 4.43
CA GLU A 45 -10.92 -5.35 5.29
C GLU A 45 -10.11 -6.05 6.38
N ALA A 46 -10.65 -7.11 7.00
CA ALA A 46 -9.92 -7.89 8.01
C ALA A 46 -8.64 -8.52 7.42
N GLN A 47 -8.72 -9.08 6.20
CA GLN A 47 -7.55 -9.65 5.53
C GLN A 47 -6.50 -8.57 5.23
N TRP A 48 -6.94 -7.39 4.78
CA TRP A 48 -6.06 -6.25 4.56
C TRP A 48 -5.37 -5.81 5.86
N THR A 49 -6.13 -5.63 6.93
CA THR A 49 -5.61 -5.19 8.24
C THR A 49 -4.59 -6.18 8.78
N ASP A 50 -4.90 -7.48 8.79
CA ASP A 50 -3.98 -8.53 9.26
C ASP A 50 -2.68 -8.55 8.43
N PHE A 51 -2.78 -8.35 7.11
CA PHE A 51 -1.63 -8.30 6.21
C PHE A 51 -0.78 -7.06 6.46
N TYR A 52 -1.42 -5.89 6.53
CA TYR A 52 -0.77 -4.61 6.78
C TYR A 52 -0.06 -4.61 8.14
N GLU A 53 -0.72 -5.04 9.21
CA GLU A 53 -0.13 -5.08 10.55
C GLU A 53 1.08 -6.02 10.61
N ARG A 54 1.01 -7.16 9.94
CA ARG A 54 2.14 -8.10 9.83
C ARG A 54 3.32 -7.48 9.06
N ASP A 55 3.06 -6.86 7.91
CA ASP A 55 4.11 -6.17 7.13
C ASP A 55 4.71 -4.99 7.91
N PHE A 56 3.86 -4.18 8.54
CA PHE A 56 4.25 -2.98 9.28
C PHE A 56 5.06 -3.31 10.54
N SER A 57 4.66 -4.34 11.30
CA SER A 57 5.38 -4.79 12.49
C SER A 57 6.76 -5.39 12.19
N ALA A 58 6.98 -5.88 10.96
CA ALA A 58 8.28 -6.34 10.50
C ALA A 58 9.26 -5.19 10.18
N LEU A 59 8.77 -3.94 10.09
CA LEU A 59 9.60 -2.76 9.84
C LEU A 59 10.37 -2.32 11.08
N SER A 60 11.53 -1.71 10.86
CA SER A 60 12.25 -1.02 11.93
C SER A 60 11.47 0.18 12.45
N VAL A 61 11.66 0.54 13.72
CA VAL A 61 10.98 1.69 14.35
C VAL A 61 11.12 2.99 13.53
N PRO A 62 12.30 3.36 13.01
CA PRO A 62 12.41 4.56 12.17
C PRO A 62 11.57 4.48 10.90
N MET A 63 11.44 3.31 10.29
CA MET A 63 10.64 3.12 9.08
C MET A 63 9.13 3.18 9.40
N GLN A 64 8.71 2.58 10.51
CA GLN A 64 7.33 2.72 11.00
C GLN A 64 6.94 4.19 11.18
N GLN A 65 7.83 4.99 11.78
CA GLN A 65 7.60 6.43 11.93
C GLN A 65 7.46 7.15 10.59
N LYS A 66 8.32 6.84 9.59
CA LYS A 66 8.20 7.41 8.24
C LYS A 66 6.86 7.09 7.56
N VAL A 67 6.35 5.87 7.74
CA VAL A 67 5.06 5.45 7.19
C VAL A 67 3.91 6.20 7.87
N LEU A 68 3.95 6.32 9.20
CA LEU A 68 2.92 7.02 9.98
C LEU A 68 2.93 8.53 9.77
N SER A 69 4.10 9.13 9.55
CA SER A 69 4.27 10.58 9.35
C SER A 69 4.05 11.03 7.91
N ALA A 70 3.84 10.11 6.97
CA ALA A 70 3.66 10.46 5.56
C ALA A 70 2.36 11.26 5.34
N ASP A 71 2.45 12.35 4.58
CA ASP A 71 1.27 13.12 4.19
C ASP A 71 0.33 12.25 3.35
N ARG A 72 -0.90 12.06 3.85
CA ARG A 72 -1.96 11.29 3.18
C ARG A 72 -2.36 11.85 1.84
N LYS A 73 -2.15 13.15 1.61
CA LYS A 73 -2.45 13.81 0.33
C LYS A 73 -1.33 13.68 -0.69
N HIS A 74 -0.16 13.22 -0.29
CA HIS A 74 0.94 13.00 -1.21
C HIS A 74 0.69 11.72 -2.02
N TRP A 75 0.92 11.78 -3.34
CA TRP A 75 0.65 10.66 -4.27
C TRP A 75 1.35 9.35 -3.89
N SER A 76 2.47 9.45 -3.16
CA SER A 76 3.24 8.28 -2.71
C SER A 76 2.65 7.62 -1.47
N TRP A 77 1.63 8.21 -0.82
CA TRP A 77 1.14 7.73 0.48
C TRP A 77 0.67 6.28 0.42
N ALA A 78 -0.13 5.92 -0.59
CA ALA A 78 -0.61 4.54 -0.75
C ALA A 78 0.55 3.55 -0.93
N PHE A 79 1.57 3.93 -1.73
CA PHE A 79 2.78 3.13 -1.92
C PHE A 79 3.61 2.95 -0.66
N ARG A 80 3.49 3.86 0.31
CA ARG A 80 4.19 3.77 1.58
C ARG A 80 3.58 2.76 2.54
N GLN A 81 2.40 2.21 2.28
CA GLN A 81 1.71 1.34 3.24
C GLN A 81 2.33 -0.06 3.33
N LEU A 82 2.81 -0.63 2.22
CA LEU A 82 3.34 -1.99 2.17
C LEU A 82 4.79 -2.04 1.72
N THR A 83 5.58 -3.01 2.20
CA THR A 83 7.01 -3.14 1.87
C THR A 83 7.21 -3.35 0.39
N ALA A 84 6.41 -4.24 -0.21
CA ALA A 84 6.43 -4.53 -1.64
C ALA A 84 6.20 -3.26 -2.48
N TRP A 85 5.32 -2.37 -2.03
CA TRP A 85 5.02 -1.13 -2.75
C TRP A 85 6.05 -0.03 -2.50
N ARG A 86 6.60 0.04 -1.28
CA ARG A 86 7.69 0.97 -0.95
C ARG A 86 8.91 0.73 -1.84
N ALA A 87 9.20 -0.53 -2.18
CA ALA A 87 10.29 -0.88 -3.09
C ALA A 87 10.12 -0.30 -4.52
N MET A 88 8.91 0.10 -4.91
CA MET A 88 8.67 0.79 -6.18
C MET A 88 9.02 2.29 -6.14
N LEU A 89 9.15 2.88 -4.95
CA LEU A 89 9.52 4.29 -4.82
C LEU A 89 11.02 4.43 -5.09
N MET A 90 11.39 5.21 -6.12
CA MET A 90 12.80 5.52 -6.39
C MET A 90 13.46 6.20 -5.18
N GLU A 91 14.75 5.90 -4.93
CA GLU A 91 15.57 6.64 -3.97
C GLU A 91 15.43 8.16 -4.25
N GLY A 92 14.85 8.89 -3.29
CA GLY A 92 14.54 10.32 -3.44
C GLY A 92 13.07 10.70 -3.26
N ALA A 93 12.13 9.76 -3.35
CA ALA A 93 10.72 10.03 -3.03
C ALA A 93 10.51 10.44 -1.55
N GLU A 94 11.45 10.08 -0.67
CA GLU A 94 11.50 10.51 0.74
C GLU A 94 11.90 11.98 0.93
N LEU A 95 12.60 12.60 -0.04
CA LEU A 95 13.13 13.96 0.08
C LEU A 95 12.09 15.05 -0.21
N HIS A 96 11.00 14.72 -0.91
CA HIS A 96 9.95 15.68 -1.30
C HIS A 96 8.71 15.63 -0.40
N SER A 97 8.75 14.85 0.70
CA SER A 97 7.61 14.68 1.62
C SER A 97 7.71 15.52 2.90
N GLN A 98 8.57 16.55 2.92
CA GLN A 98 8.69 17.50 4.04
C GLN A 98 7.84 18.74 3.81
#